data_AF-A0A832PFG4-F1
#
_entry.id   AF-A0A832PFG4-F1
#
_cell.length_a   1.000
_cell.length_b   1.000
_cell.length_c   1.000
_cell.angle_alpha   90.00
_cell.angle_beta   90.00
_cell.angle_gamma   90.00
#
_symmetry.space_group_name_H-M   'P 1'
#
loop_
_entity.id
_entity.type
_entity.pdbx_description
1 polymer ?
#
loop_
_entity_poly.entity_id
_entity_poly.type
_entity_poly.pdbx_seq_one_letter_code
_entity_poly.pdbx_strand_id
1 'polypeptide(L)' 'MKFEDLFKECPRCGSKDKIVKRKIVDEHKAFATLREIVCEKCGYVFQKGE' A
#
# COMPACT_ATOMS: atom_id res chain seq x y z
N MET A 1 9.04 3.37 -3.29
CA MET A 1 8.83 2.24 -4.21
C MET A 1 9.12 2.72 -5.62
N LYS A 2 9.83 1.94 -6.46
CA LYS A 2 10.03 2.30 -7.87
C LYS A 2 8.74 2.02 -8.65
N PHE A 3 8.52 2.71 -9.76
CA PHE A 3 7.31 2.53 -10.58
C PHE A 3 7.11 1.06 -11.01
N GLU A 4 8.19 0.36 -11.35
CA GLU A 4 8.20 -1.05 -11.74
C GLU A 4 7.67 -1.99 -10.64
N ASP A 5 7.88 -1.64 -9.37
CA ASP A 5 7.44 -2.46 -8.25
C ASP A 5 5.91 -2.45 -8.11
N LEU A 6 5.22 -1.45 -8.67
CA LEU A 6 3.75 -1.37 -8.63
C LEU A 6 3.11 -2.56 -9.34
N PHE A 7 3.73 -3.04 -10.41
CA PHE A 7 3.23 -4.16 -11.21
C PHE A 7 3.80 -5.52 -10.79
N LYS A 8 4.79 -5.55 -9.88
CA LYS A 8 5.32 -6.82 -9.36
C LYS A 8 4.24 -7.60 -8.62
N GLU A 9 4.18 -8.89 -8.93
CA GLU A 9 3.35 -9.86 -8.24
C GLU A 9 3.73 -9.96 -6.76
N CYS A 10 2.76 -10.33 -5.93
CA CYS A 10 3.01 -10.56 -4.52
C CYS A 10 3.94 -11.77 -4.34
N PRO A 11 5.08 -11.62 -3.64
CA PRO A 11 6.04 -12.71 -3.47
C PRO A 11 5.50 -13.87 -2.61
N ARG A 12 4.38 -13.67 -1.91
CA ARG A 12 3.76 -14.68 -1.03
C ARG A 12 2.68 -15.49 -1.71
N CYS A 13 1.91 -14.89 -2.62
CA CYS A 13 0.71 -15.54 -3.17
C CYS A 13 0.49 -15.32 -4.68
N GLY A 14 1.40 -14.62 -5.36
CA GLY A 14 1.35 -14.32 -6.79
C GLY A 14 0.28 -13.30 -7.21
N SER A 15 -0.56 -12.80 -6.30
CA SER A 15 -1.57 -11.79 -6.62
C SER A 15 -0.93 -10.48 -7.06
N LYS A 16 -1.50 -9.86 -8.11
CA LYS A 16 -1.11 -8.53 -8.60
C LYS A 16 -1.83 -7.40 -7.89
N ASP A 17 -2.92 -7.73 -7.20
CA ASP A 17 -3.81 -6.77 -6.58
C ASP A 17 -3.26 -6.29 -5.24
N LYS A 18 -3.29 -4.96 -5.08
CA LYS A 18 -2.72 -4.26 -3.93
C LYS A 18 -3.71 -3.24 -3.42
N ILE A 19 -3.82 -3.16 -2.11
CA ILE A 19 -4.62 -2.16 -1.40
C ILE A 19 -3.68 -1.08 -0.88
N VAL A 20 -3.97 0.17 -1.23
CA VAL A 20 -3.31 1.35 -0.66
C VAL A 20 -4.13 1.83 0.52
N LYS A 21 -3.59 1.70 1.74
CA LYS A 21 -4.18 2.29 2.95
C LYS A 21 -3.56 3.65 3.20
N ARG A 22 -4.41 4.62 3.51
CA ARG A 22 -4.02 6.00 3.84
C ARG A 22 -4.35 6.32 5.30
N LYS A 23 -3.59 7.20 5.92
CA LYS A 23 -3.85 7.77 7.25
C LYS A 23 -4.18 9.24 7.09
N ILE A 24 -5.29 9.68 7.65
CA ILE A 24 -5.65 11.10 7.70
C ILE A 24 -4.74 11.78 8.73
N VAL A 25 -4.12 12.89 8.35
CA VAL A 25 -3.10 13.59 9.18
C VAL A 25 -3.54 14.98 9.63
N ASP A 26 -4.71 15.43 9.20
CA ASP A 26 -5.22 16.77 9.47
C ASP A 26 -6.59 16.69 10.15
N GLU A 27 -6.85 17.63 11.06
CA GLU A 27 -8.09 17.72 11.83
C GLU A 27 -9.30 17.95 10.91
N HIS A 28 -9.11 18.77 9.87
CA HIS A 28 -10.12 19.01 8.86
C HIS A 28 -10.22 17.89 7.82
N LYS A 29 -9.44 16.82 7.98
CA LYS A 29 -9.38 15.64 7.10
C LYS A 29 -9.07 15.98 5.64
N ALA A 30 -8.47 17.14 5.39
CA ALA A 30 -8.13 17.58 4.04
C ALA A 30 -6.88 16.85 3.50
N PHE A 31 -6.03 16.35 4.40
CA PHE A 31 -4.77 15.70 4.05
C PHE A 31 -4.70 14.27 4.58
N ALA A 32 -4.17 13.38 3.74
CA ALA A 32 -3.86 12.02 4.11
C ALA A 32 -2.47 11.63 3.62
N THR A 33 -1.71 10.96 4.48
CA THR A 33 -0.42 10.34 4.14
C THR A 33 -0.60 8.87 3.85
N LEU A 34 0.40 8.26 3.22
CA LEU A 34 0.45 6.82 3.04
C LEU A 34 0.52 6.16 4.43
N ARG A 35 -0.28 5.11 4.66
CA ARG A 35 -0.15 4.26 5.84
C ARG A 35 0.61 2.99 5.48
N GLU A 36 0.12 2.26 4.48
CA GLU A 36 0.77 1.05 3.97
C GLU A 36 0.18 0.65 2.61
N ILE A 37 0.97 -0.10 1.83
CA ILE A 37 0.54 -0.79 0.62
C ILE A 37 0.62 -2.27 0.91
N VAL A 38 -0.50 -2.98 0.79
CA VAL A 38 -0.61 -4.40 1.15
C VAL A 38 -1.18 -5.22 0.01
N CYS A 39 -0.82 -6.51 -0.07
CA CYS A 39 -1.47 -7.44 -0.96
C CYS A 39 -2.90 -7.68 -0.50
N GLU A 40 -3.87 -7.59 -1.41
CA GLU A 40 -5.28 -7.81 -1.11
C GLU A 40 -5.54 -9.24 -0.61
N LYS A 41 -4.90 -10.23 -1.23
CA LYS A 41 -5.18 -11.65 -0.99
C LYS A 41 -4.56 -12.20 0.30
N CYS A 42 -3.33 -11.78 0.62
CA CYS A 42 -2.56 -12.39 1.72
C CYS A 42 -2.04 -11.39 2.77
N GLY A 43 -2.29 -10.09 2.60
CA GLY A 43 -1.88 -9.07 3.54
C GLY A 43 -0.38 -8.75 3.56
N TYR A 44 0.42 -9.28 2.62
CA TYR A 44 1.84 -8.95 2.52
C TYR A 44 2.05 -7.44 2.36
N VAL A 45 2.88 -6.84 3.21
CA VAL A 45 3.14 -5.40 3.20
C VAL A 45 4.29 -5.09 2.23
N PHE A 46 3.99 -4.37 1.16
CA PHE A 46 4.98 -3.92 0.17
C PHE A 46 5.73 -2.67 0.62
N GLN A 47 5.02 -1.73 1.23
CA GLN A 47 5.57 -0.49 1.72
C GLN A 47 4.76 -0.03 2.93
N LYS A 48 5.45 0.48 3.96
CA LYS A 48 4.82 1.24 5.03
C LYS A 48 5.05 2.73 4.77
N GLY A 49 4.06 3.55 5.11
CA GLY A 49 4.27 4.98 5.25
C GLY A 49 5.09 5.29 6.48
N GLU A 50 5.65 6.49 6.50
CA GLU A 50 6.35 7.06 7.66
C GLU A 50 5.38 7.47 8.77
#